data_AF-A0A0G2IEI6-F1
#
_entry.id   AF-A0A0G2IEI6-F1
#
_cell.length_a   1.000
_cell.length_b   1.000
_cell.length_c   1.000
_cell.angle_alpha   90.00
_cell.angle_beta   90.00
_cell.angle_gamma   90.00
#
_symmetry.space_group_name_H-M   'P 1'
#
loop_
_entity.id
_entity.type
_entity.pdbx_description
1 polymer ?
#
loop_
_entity_poly.entity_id
_entity_poly.type
_entity_poly.pdbx_seq_one_letter_code
_entity_poly.pdbx_strand_id
1 'polypeptide(L)'
;MLGHDSEEEVKYIEKYIHEASRNSGIDARIILAVVMQESHGNLRTSAGGGITPGIMQALGSPHCETTAKGKCDENTIKGMINAGVFGTDKTPGLKACYEKNGRSYGAMLRCYNSGSIPDPSDLTKAGPGTPSYVSDVANRLKGMEPAKCWF
;
A
#
# COMPACT_ATOMS: atom_id res chain seq x y z
N MET A 1 -9.85 1.26 7.76
CA MET A 1 -9.24 1.64 9.06
C MET A 1 -10.26 1.68 10.18
N LEU A 2 -11.28 2.53 10.13
CA LEU A 2 -12.27 2.64 11.22
C LEU A 2 -13.07 1.34 11.37
N GLY A 3 -12.80 0.60 12.45
CA GLY A 3 -13.48 -0.65 12.81
C GLY A 3 -12.54 -1.81 13.10
N HIS A 4 -11.50 -1.99 12.29
CA HIS A 4 -10.58 -3.13 12.39
C HIS A 4 -9.50 -2.95 13.46
N ASP A 5 -8.98 -1.74 13.56
CA ASP A 5 -7.84 -1.42 14.42
C ASP A 5 -8.29 -0.53 15.59
N SER A 6 -7.51 -0.56 16.68
CA SER A 6 -7.66 0.38 17.79
C SER A 6 -7.23 1.80 17.38
N GLU A 7 -7.63 2.81 18.14
CA GLU A 7 -7.21 4.20 17.87
C GLU A 7 -5.68 4.37 17.93
N GLU A 8 -5.02 3.63 18.82
CA GLU A 8 -3.57 3.67 18.97
C GLU A 8 -2.86 3.03 17.77
N GLU A 9 -3.35 1.89 17.28
CA GLU A 9 -2.85 1.26 16.06
C GLU A 9 -3.02 2.16 14.83
N VAL A 10 -4.16 2.87 14.72
CA VAL A 10 -4.38 3.85 13.64
C VAL A 10 -3.37 5.00 13.72
N LYS A 11 -3.08 5.52 14.92
CA LYS A 11 -2.04 6.55 15.12
C LYS A 11 -0.66 6.05 14.71
N TYR A 12 -0.33 4.79 14.98
CA TYR A 12 0.94 4.20 14.53
C TYR A 12 1.00 4.04 13.01
N ILE A 13 -0.10 3.62 12.36
CA ILE A 13 -0.20 3.57 10.90
C ILE A 13 0.08 4.96 10.31
N GLU A 14 -0.62 5.99 10.79
CA GLU A 14 -0.43 7.38 10.33
C GLU A 14 1.02 7.86 10.54
N LYS A 15 1.56 7.69 11.75
CA LYS A 15 2.94 8.04 12.10
C LYS A 15 3.94 7.45 11.13
N TYR A 16 3.83 6.15 10.84
CA TYR A 16 4.80 5.45 10.01
C TYR A 16 4.59 5.65 8.51
N ILE A 17 3.36 5.96 8.06
CA ILE A 17 3.14 6.48 6.70
C ILE A 17 3.91 7.79 6.50
N HIS A 18 3.82 8.72 7.45
CA HIS A 18 4.55 10.00 7.37
C HIS A 18 6.06 9.82 7.47
N GLU A 19 6.55 8.94 8.35
CA GLU A 19 7.98 8.62 8.43
C GLU A 19 8.50 8.00 7.12
N ALA A 20 7.80 7.01 6.59
CA ALA A 20 8.17 6.35 5.34
C ALA A 20 8.11 7.32 4.15
N SER A 21 7.14 8.24 4.13
CA SER A 21 7.04 9.31 3.12
C SER A 21 8.28 10.20 3.11
N ARG A 22 8.70 10.71 4.28
CA ARG A 22 9.91 11.55 4.40
C ARG A 22 11.17 10.82 3.92
N ASN A 23 11.30 9.54 4.27
CA ASN A 23 12.50 8.75 3.99
C ASN A 23 12.55 8.18 2.56
N SER A 24 11.40 8.02 1.89
CA SER A 24 11.33 7.52 0.52
C SER A 24 11.22 8.62 -0.54
N GLY A 25 10.75 9.81 -0.15
CA GLY A 25 10.39 10.88 -1.08
C GLY A 25 9.07 10.64 -1.83
N ILE A 26 8.30 9.63 -1.43
CA ILE A 26 6.95 9.36 -1.96
C ILE A 26 5.94 10.12 -1.12
N ASP A 27 4.96 10.76 -1.76
CA ASP A 27 3.88 11.47 -1.07
C ASP A 27 3.11 10.54 -0.11
N ALA A 28 2.93 10.97 1.15
CA ALA A 28 2.24 10.22 2.19
C ALA A 28 0.83 9.79 1.78
N ARG A 29 0.12 10.60 0.97
CA ARG A 29 -1.23 10.28 0.48
C ARG A 29 -1.21 9.07 -0.45
N ILE A 30 -0.14 8.89 -1.24
CA ILE A 30 0.02 7.74 -2.12
C ILE A 30 0.28 6.47 -1.32
N ILE A 31 1.14 6.56 -0.29
CA ILE A 31 1.38 5.43 0.62
C ILE A 31 0.07 5.03 1.32
N LEU A 32 -0.70 6.02 1.80
CA LEU A 32 -2.04 5.78 2.36
C LEU A 32 -2.99 5.12 1.37
N ALA A 33 -3.03 5.59 0.11
CA ALA A 33 -3.89 5.02 -0.92
C ALA A 33 -3.52 3.57 -1.25
N VAL A 34 -2.23 3.23 -1.26
CA VAL A 34 -1.75 1.84 -1.41
C VAL A 34 -2.14 1.00 -0.20
N VAL A 35 -1.94 1.49 1.04
CA VAL A 35 -2.44 0.82 2.27
C VAL A 35 -3.94 0.50 2.15
N MET A 36 -4.73 1.45 1.66
CA MET A 36 -6.17 1.25 1.46
C MET A 36 -6.51 0.30 0.31
N GLN A 37 -5.70 0.25 -0.73
CA GLN A 37 -5.86 -0.68 -1.86
C GLN A 37 -5.55 -2.12 -1.45
N GLU A 38 -4.48 -2.31 -0.68
CA GLU A 38 -3.95 -3.65 -0.34
C GLU A 38 -4.74 -4.30 0.80
N SER A 39 -5.19 -3.52 1.78
CA SER A 39 -5.76 -4.09 3.01
C SER A 39 -6.96 -3.34 3.56
N HIS A 40 -7.45 -2.29 2.88
CA HIS A 40 -8.43 -1.35 3.45
C HIS A 40 -7.93 -0.67 4.74
N GLY A 41 -6.60 -0.69 4.94
CA GLY A 41 -5.95 -0.26 6.18
C GLY A 41 -6.37 -1.11 7.38
N ASN A 42 -6.33 -2.43 7.24
CA ASN A 42 -6.57 -3.39 8.33
C ASN A 42 -5.26 -4.15 8.60
N LEU A 43 -4.73 -4.05 9.83
CA LEU A 43 -3.46 -4.70 10.21
C LEU A 43 -3.55 -6.24 10.23
N ARG A 44 -4.77 -6.77 10.26
CA ARG A 44 -5.08 -8.20 10.38
C ARG A 44 -5.59 -8.82 9.08
N THR A 45 -5.43 -8.13 7.96
CA THR A 45 -5.75 -8.69 6.64
C THR A 45 -4.89 -9.92 6.37
N SER A 46 -5.54 -11.02 5.97
CA SER A 46 -4.86 -12.25 5.59
C SER A 46 -3.95 -12.06 4.38
N ALA A 47 -2.94 -12.92 4.27
CA ALA A 47 -1.99 -12.85 3.17
C ALA A 47 -2.65 -13.07 1.80
N GLY A 48 -2.44 -12.11 0.90
CA GLY A 48 -2.86 -12.16 -0.50
C GLY A 48 -2.21 -13.34 -1.22
N GLY A 49 -3.01 -14.11 -1.96
CA GLY A 49 -2.55 -15.34 -2.60
C GLY A 49 -1.93 -16.36 -1.63
N GLY A 50 -2.14 -16.20 -0.31
CA GLY A 50 -1.53 -17.01 0.75
C GLY A 50 -0.06 -16.70 1.07
N ILE A 51 0.57 -15.71 0.44
CA ILE A 51 2.02 -15.50 0.55
C ILE A 51 2.46 -14.05 0.82
N THR A 52 1.63 -13.05 0.57
CA THR A 52 1.97 -11.63 0.78
C THR A 52 1.24 -11.04 1.99
N PRO A 53 1.84 -11.05 3.19
CA PRO A 53 1.16 -10.59 4.39
C PRO A 53 1.32 -9.07 4.61
N GLY A 54 0.66 -8.57 5.66
CA GLY A 54 0.85 -7.20 6.14
C GLY A 54 -0.07 -6.17 5.49
N ILE A 55 -0.04 -4.94 6.01
CA ILE A 55 -1.01 -3.88 5.65
C ILE A 55 -0.83 -3.37 4.21
N MET A 56 0.35 -3.60 3.62
CA MET A 56 0.67 -3.30 2.23
C MET A 56 0.92 -4.57 1.39
N GLN A 57 0.61 -5.76 1.93
CA GLN A 57 0.67 -7.05 1.22
C GLN A 57 2.02 -7.26 0.50
N ALA A 58 3.12 -7.14 1.24
CA ALA A 58 4.47 -7.31 0.71
C ALA A 58 5.02 -8.69 1.09
N LEU A 59 5.56 -9.43 0.13
CA LEU A 59 6.19 -10.74 0.38
C LEU A 59 7.32 -10.59 1.42
N GLY A 60 7.27 -11.40 2.48
CA GLY A 60 8.25 -11.32 3.58
C GLY A 60 7.99 -10.19 4.59
N SER A 61 6.87 -9.45 4.48
CA SER A 61 6.48 -8.48 5.50
C SER A 61 6.22 -9.17 6.86
N PRO A 62 6.52 -8.52 8.00
CA PRO A 62 5.91 -8.90 9.27
C PRO A 62 4.39 -8.68 9.20
N HIS A 63 3.62 -9.24 10.13
CA HIS A 63 2.16 -9.14 10.12
C HIS A 63 1.53 -9.30 11.49
N CYS A 64 0.27 -8.84 11.57
CA CYS A 64 -0.54 -8.90 12.79
C CYS A 64 -1.81 -9.74 12.63
N GLU A 65 -1.92 -10.54 11.56
CA GLU A 65 -3.08 -11.39 11.24
C GLU A 65 -3.64 -12.18 12.44
N THR A 66 -2.77 -12.75 13.28
CA THR A 66 -3.17 -13.59 14.42
C THR A 66 -3.29 -12.82 15.75
N THR A 67 -3.08 -11.51 15.74
CA THR A 67 -3.13 -10.68 16.96
C THR A 67 -4.57 -10.21 17.25
N ALA A 68 -4.95 -10.15 18.52
CA ALA A 68 -6.20 -9.51 18.92
C ALA A 68 -6.16 -8.00 18.61
N LYS A 69 -7.33 -7.36 18.40
CA LYS A 69 -7.46 -5.91 18.21
C LYS A 69 -6.74 -5.12 19.31
N GLY A 70 -5.94 -4.11 18.93
CA GLY A 70 -5.14 -3.33 19.89
C GLY A 70 -3.92 -4.07 20.44
N LYS A 71 -3.54 -5.22 19.89
CA LYS A 71 -2.37 -6.02 20.30
C LYS A 71 -1.32 -6.17 19.20
N CYS A 72 -1.43 -5.44 18.10
CA CYS A 72 -0.35 -5.35 17.13
C CYS A 72 0.73 -4.41 17.67
N ASP A 73 1.95 -4.92 17.83
CA ASP A 73 3.08 -4.14 18.37
C ASP A 73 3.48 -2.98 17.43
N GLU A 74 3.86 -1.84 18.01
CA GLU A 74 4.23 -0.63 17.24
C GLU A 74 5.36 -0.90 16.23
N ASN A 75 6.40 -1.66 16.61
CA ASN A 75 7.50 -1.96 15.70
C ASN A 75 7.06 -2.91 14.58
N THR A 76 6.08 -3.79 14.85
CA THR A 76 5.48 -4.63 13.82
C THR A 76 4.72 -3.78 12.81
N ILE A 77 3.93 -2.80 13.26
CA ILE A 77 3.21 -1.85 12.38
C ILE A 77 4.21 -1.04 11.53
N LYS A 78 5.28 -0.53 12.16
CA LYS A 78 6.39 0.12 11.45
C LYS A 78 6.97 -0.79 10.37
N GLY A 79 7.27 -2.03 10.72
CA GLY A 79 7.81 -3.03 9.82
C GLY A 79 6.90 -3.32 8.63
N MET A 80 5.59 -3.39 8.85
CA MET A 80 4.58 -3.61 7.79
C MET A 80 4.55 -2.47 6.77
N ILE A 81 4.60 -1.21 7.23
CA ILE A 81 4.68 -0.04 6.33
C ILE A 81 6.02 -0.02 5.59
N ASN A 82 7.13 -0.26 6.31
CA ASN A 82 8.46 -0.27 5.72
C ASN A 82 8.62 -1.36 4.66
N ALA A 83 8.03 -2.55 4.87
CA ALA A 83 8.07 -3.64 3.91
C ALA A 83 7.40 -3.26 2.58
N GLY A 84 6.27 -2.56 2.61
CA GLY A 84 5.62 -2.06 1.38
C GLY A 84 6.36 -0.89 0.73
N VAL A 85 6.86 0.06 1.52
CA VAL A 85 7.49 1.28 0.98
C VAL A 85 8.92 1.03 0.51
N PHE A 86 9.74 0.36 1.31
CA PHE A 86 11.17 0.14 1.03
C PHE A 86 11.47 -1.25 0.48
N GLY A 87 10.55 -2.20 0.65
CA GLY A 87 10.73 -3.58 0.24
C GLY A 87 11.22 -4.45 1.38
N THR A 88 11.40 -5.73 1.05
CA THR A 88 11.99 -6.76 1.91
C THR A 88 13.18 -7.39 1.19
N ASP A 89 13.78 -8.41 1.78
CA ASP A 89 14.73 -9.30 1.09
C ASP A 89 14.08 -10.10 -0.06
N LYS A 90 12.75 -10.18 -0.11
CA LYS A 90 11.99 -10.99 -1.07
C LYS A 90 11.25 -10.19 -2.14
N THR A 91 10.94 -8.92 -1.90
CA THR A 91 10.20 -8.09 -2.87
C THR A 91 10.66 -6.63 -2.86
N PRO A 92 10.78 -5.97 -4.01
CA PRO A 92 11.00 -4.53 -4.05
C PRO A 92 9.79 -3.77 -3.50
N GLY A 93 10.04 -2.68 -2.79
CA GLY A 93 8.99 -1.75 -2.34
C GLY A 93 8.69 -0.64 -3.34
N LEU A 94 7.73 0.20 -2.99
CA LEU A 94 7.34 1.38 -3.78
C LEU A 94 8.55 2.25 -4.17
N LYS A 95 9.50 2.49 -3.24
CA LYS A 95 10.68 3.32 -3.49
C LYS A 95 11.52 2.80 -4.67
N ALA A 96 11.82 1.50 -4.67
CA ALA A 96 12.60 0.88 -5.74
C ALA A 96 11.87 0.97 -7.09
N CYS A 97 10.56 0.71 -7.09
CA CYS A 97 9.71 0.88 -8.27
C CYS A 97 9.63 2.34 -8.73
N TYR A 98 9.65 3.31 -7.82
CA TYR A 98 9.60 4.73 -8.13
C TYR A 98 10.89 5.19 -8.81
N GLU A 99 12.03 4.85 -8.22
CA GLU A 99 13.36 5.22 -8.73
C GLU A 99 13.65 4.56 -10.08
N LYS A 100 13.37 3.26 -10.21
CA LYS A 100 13.59 2.50 -11.45
C LYS A 100 12.77 3.03 -12.63
N ASN A 101 11.60 3.59 -12.38
CA ASN A 101 10.66 4.01 -13.41
C ASN A 101 10.56 5.55 -13.53
N GLY A 102 11.70 6.22 -13.42
CA GLY A 102 11.81 7.65 -13.72
C GLY A 102 10.95 8.54 -12.82
N ARG A 103 10.64 8.08 -11.60
CA ARG A 103 9.80 8.80 -10.63
C ARG A 103 8.37 9.05 -11.13
N SER A 104 7.85 8.16 -11.98
CA SER A 104 6.44 8.15 -12.39
C SER A 104 5.59 7.36 -11.40
N TYR A 105 4.56 7.99 -10.82
CA TYR A 105 3.67 7.32 -9.88
C TYR A 105 2.85 6.20 -10.52
N GLY A 106 2.36 6.39 -11.75
CA GLY A 106 1.61 5.34 -12.46
C GLY A 106 2.46 4.09 -12.71
N ALA A 107 3.68 4.30 -13.20
CA ALA A 107 4.64 3.24 -13.44
C ALA A 107 5.09 2.55 -12.13
N MET A 108 5.33 3.32 -11.08
CA MET A 108 5.63 2.82 -9.73
C MET A 108 4.52 1.88 -9.22
N LEU A 109 3.25 2.29 -9.31
CA LEU A 109 2.11 1.51 -8.84
C LEU A 109 1.95 0.20 -9.64
N ARG A 110 2.11 0.25 -10.96
CA ARG A 110 2.09 -0.96 -11.82
C ARG A 110 3.24 -1.91 -11.46
N CYS A 111 4.45 -1.38 -11.30
CA CYS A 111 5.61 -2.14 -10.86
C CYS A 111 5.39 -2.81 -9.50
N TYR A 112 4.82 -2.09 -8.53
CA TYR A 112 4.52 -2.63 -7.20
C TYR A 112 3.49 -3.77 -7.27
N ASN A 113 2.38 -3.56 -8.00
CA ASN A 113 1.30 -4.54 -8.09
C ASN A 113 1.66 -5.82 -8.84
N SER A 114 2.53 -5.75 -9.84
CA SER A 114 2.79 -6.86 -10.75
C SER A 114 4.24 -7.31 -10.83
N GLY A 115 5.14 -6.66 -10.06
CA GLY A 115 6.59 -6.86 -10.12
C GLY A 115 7.24 -6.34 -11.43
N SER A 116 6.45 -5.83 -12.37
CA SER A 116 6.92 -5.41 -13.70
C SER A 116 6.02 -4.34 -14.30
N ILE A 117 6.38 -3.85 -15.49
CA ILE A 117 5.52 -2.99 -16.31
C ILE A 117 5.44 -3.65 -17.69
N PRO A 118 4.43 -4.49 -17.93
CA PRO A 118 4.30 -5.22 -19.20
C PRO A 118 4.25 -4.30 -20.41
N ASP A 119 3.56 -3.17 -20.28
CA ASP A 119 3.46 -2.14 -21.30
C ASP A 119 3.51 -0.75 -20.64
N PRO A 120 4.60 0.03 -20.81
CA PRO A 120 4.71 1.38 -20.27
C PRO A 120 3.71 2.39 -20.85
N SER A 121 3.13 2.09 -22.02
CA SER A 121 2.13 2.95 -22.68
C SER A 121 0.69 2.63 -22.27
N ASP A 122 0.46 1.42 -21.74
CA ASP A 122 -0.86 0.95 -21.26
C ASP A 122 -0.73 0.26 -19.89
N LEU A 123 -0.91 1.04 -18.83
CA LEU A 123 -0.82 0.55 -17.45
C LEU A 123 -1.97 -0.38 -17.03
N THR A 124 -2.96 -0.63 -17.91
CA THR A 124 -3.97 -1.69 -17.68
C THR A 124 -3.39 -3.08 -17.97
N LYS A 125 -2.29 -3.17 -18.73
CA LYS A 125 -1.54 -4.42 -18.91
C LYS A 125 -0.82 -4.76 -17.61
N ALA A 126 -1.36 -5.75 -16.90
CA ALA A 126 -0.94 -6.06 -15.55
C ALA A 126 -0.09 -7.33 -15.41
N GLY A 127 0.01 -8.16 -16.46
CA GLY A 127 0.62 -9.48 -16.33
C GLY A 127 -0.09 -10.28 -15.23
N PRO A 128 0.60 -10.70 -14.14
CA PRO A 128 -0.03 -11.40 -13.01
C PRO A 128 -0.84 -10.48 -12.07
N GLY A 129 -0.70 -9.16 -12.19
CA GLY A 129 -1.35 -8.19 -11.31
C GLY A 129 -2.80 -7.87 -11.71
N THR A 130 -3.38 -6.90 -11.01
CA THR A 130 -4.75 -6.43 -11.25
C THR A 130 -4.76 -5.33 -12.32
N PRO A 131 -5.52 -5.47 -13.43
CA PRO A 131 -5.59 -4.46 -14.49
C PRO A 131 -5.98 -3.06 -14.00
N SER A 132 -6.95 -2.96 -13.08
CA SER A 132 -7.47 -1.69 -12.55
C SER A 132 -6.60 -1.06 -11.45
N TYR A 133 -5.52 -1.71 -11.00
CA TYR A 133 -4.78 -1.30 -9.80
C TYR A 133 -4.39 0.18 -9.80
N VAL A 134 -3.79 0.64 -10.91
CA VAL A 134 -3.31 2.02 -11.01
C VAL A 134 -4.47 3.02 -10.98
N SER A 135 -5.57 2.75 -11.68
CA SER A 135 -6.76 3.60 -11.67
C SER A 135 -7.46 3.59 -10.31
N ASP A 136 -7.51 2.44 -9.64
CA ASP A 136 -8.17 2.29 -8.34
C ASP A 136 -7.45 3.05 -7.23
N VAL A 137 -6.11 3.04 -7.25
CA VAL A 137 -5.28 3.86 -6.34
C VAL A 137 -5.43 5.35 -6.68
N ALA A 138 -5.40 5.72 -7.97
CA ALA A 138 -5.59 7.11 -8.39
C ALA A 138 -6.96 7.67 -7.98
N ASN A 139 -8.01 6.85 -8.07
CA ASN A 139 -9.36 7.24 -7.63
C ASN A 139 -9.45 7.43 -6.11
N ARG A 140 -8.75 6.59 -5.32
CA ARG A 140 -8.64 6.78 -3.86
C ARG A 140 -7.97 8.11 -3.51
N LEU A 141 -6.98 8.54 -4.29
CA LEU A 141 -6.29 9.83 -4.12
C LEU A 141 -7.17 11.03 -4.49
N LYS A 142 -7.95 10.91 -5.57
CA LYS A 142 -8.89 11.95 -6.00
C LYS A 142 -10.02 12.13 -4.97
N GLY A 143 -10.40 11.06 -4.30
CA GLY A 143 -11.59 11.01 -3.44
C GLY A 143 -12.87 10.84 -4.28
N MET A 144 -13.98 10.55 -3.60
CA MET A 144 -15.29 10.57 -4.24
C MET A 144 -15.73 12.02 -4.43
N GLU A 145 -16.03 12.41 -5.67
CA GLU A 145 -16.92 13.56 -5.88
C GLU A 145 -18.31 13.15 -5.38
N PRO A 146 -18.95 13.91 -4.47
CA PRO A 146 -20.34 13.63 -4.12
C PRO A 146 -21.17 13.67 -5.40
N ALA A 147 -22.16 12.77 -5.51
CA ALA A 147 -23.11 12.81 -6.62
C ALA A 147 -23.61 14.25 -6.77
N LYS A 148 -23.55 14.81 -7.98
CA LYS A 148 -24.15 16.13 -8.23
C LYS A 148 -25.62 16.02 -7.85
N CYS A 149 -26.00 16.62 -6.72
CA CYS A 149 -27.40 16.86 -6.43
C CYS A 149 -27.88 17.83 -7.51
N TRP A 150 -28.70 17.35 -8.43
CA TRP A 150 -29.41 18.22 -9.36
C TRP A 150 -30.45 18.96 -8.52
N PHE A 151 -30.31 20.28 -8.41
CA PHE A 151 -31.31 21.18 -7.81
C PHE A 151 -32.40 21.50 -8.83
#